data_AF-A0A7C1SNX1-F1
#
_entry.id   AF-A0A7C1SNX1-F1
#
_cell.length_a   1.000
_cell.length_b   1.000
_cell.length_c   1.000
_cell.angle_alpha   90.00
_cell.angle_beta   90.00
_cell.angle_gamma   90.00
#
_symmetry.space_group_name_H-M   'P 1'
#
loop_
_entity.id
_entity.type
_entity.pdbx_description
1 polymer ?
#
loop_
_entity_poly.entity_id
_entity_poly.type
_entity_poly.pdbx_seq_one_letter_code
_entity_poly.pdbx_strand_id
1 'polypeptide(L)'
;MSVIAIPSVLTDKLGNKGAEPFTEIIKEIDLEARKEAITISEERFERRLAEEMGKVRTEIATAKSELKTEIERNKSETLKWMFIFWIGQIAVLSGIIFTMLKLYFRD
;
A
#
# COMPACT_ATOMS: atom_id res chain seq x y z
N MET A 1 -27.49 -20.91 11.47
CA MET A 1 -27.93 -22.06 10.65
C MET A 1 -29.29 -21.73 10.07
N SER A 2 -29.44 -21.73 8.74
CA SER A 2 -30.76 -21.63 8.12
C SER A 2 -31.48 -22.95 8.35
N VAL A 3 -32.63 -22.93 9.04
CA VAL A 3 -33.45 -24.14 9.19
C VAL A 3 -34.27 -24.27 7.92
N ILE A 4 -33.90 -25.23 7.07
CA ILE A 4 -34.66 -25.56 5.87
C ILE A 4 -35.89 -26.33 6.32
N ALA A 5 -37.02 -25.62 6.45
CA ALA A 5 -38.31 -26.20 6.77
C ALA A 5 -39.16 -26.30 5.50
N ILE A 6 -39.78 -27.46 5.28
CA ILE A 6 -40.69 -27.65 4.15
C ILE A 6 -42.01 -26.92 4.44
N PRO A 7 -42.49 -26.06 3.52
CA PRO A 7 -43.83 -25.49 3.59
C PRO A 7 -44.93 -26.55 3.69
N SER A 8 -45.93 -26.34 4.54
CA SER A 8 -47.03 -27.29 4.79
C SER A 8 -47.71 -27.82 3.53
N VAL A 9 -47.89 -26.96 2.52
CA VAL A 9 -48.48 -27.31 1.21
C VAL A 9 -47.70 -28.40 0.48
N LEU A 10 -46.37 -28.40 0.60
CA LEU A 10 -45.50 -29.42 0.01
C LEU A 10 -45.53 -30.71 0.84
N THR A 11 -45.61 -30.59 2.17
CA THR A 11 -45.77 -31.75 3.08
C THR A 11 -47.09 -32.48 2.85
N ASP A 12 -48.19 -31.76 2.65
CA ASP A 12 -49.52 -32.33 2.38
C ASP A 12 -49.57 -33.07 1.04
N LYS A 13 -48.85 -32.57 0.02
CA LYS A 13 -48.81 -33.19 -1.32
C LYS A 13 -47.82 -34.34 -1.43
N LEU A 14 -46.66 -34.25 -0.76
CA LEU A 14 -45.60 -35.27 -0.81
C LEU A 14 -45.81 -36.39 0.22
N GLY A 15 -46.63 -36.14 1.24
CA GLY A 15 -46.76 -36.99 2.41
C GLY A 15 -45.48 -37.03 3.26
N ASN A 16 -45.57 -37.52 4.49
CA ASN A 16 -44.42 -37.56 5.41
C ASN A 16 -43.23 -38.35 4.86
N LYS A 17 -43.47 -39.40 4.07
CA LYS A 17 -42.41 -40.22 3.46
C LYS A 17 -41.66 -39.52 2.33
N GLY A 18 -42.29 -38.54 1.65
CA GLY A 18 -41.68 -37.79 0.55
C GLY A 18 -41.07 -36.45 0.99
N ALA A 19 -41.57 -35.86 2.08
CA ALA A 19 -41.06 -34.61 2.62
C ALA A 19 -39.65 -34.75 3.23
N GLU A 20 -39.37 -35.85 3.92
CA GLU A 20 -38.06 -36.05 4.55
C GLU A 20 -36.91 -36.14 3.53
N PRO A 21 -36.98 -36.99 2.47
CA PRO A 21 -35.94 -37.05 1.44
C PRO A 21 -35.81 -35.74 0.65
N PHE A 22 -36.92 -35.03 0.42
CA PHE A 22 -36.87 -33.73 -0.24
C PHE A 22 -36.12 -32.69 0.59
N THR A 23 -36.32 -32.68 1.92
CA THR A 23 -35.57 -31.79 2.82
C THR A 23 -34.07 -32.09 2.76
N GLU A 24 -33.71 -33.38 2.69
CA GLU A 24 -32.31 -33.83 2.64
C GLU A 24 -31.62 -33.36 1.35
N ILE A 25 -32.27 -33.53 0.20
CA ILE A 25 -31.77 -33.01 -1.09
C ILE A 25 -31.57 -31.49 -1.05
N ILE A 26 -32.54 -30.74 -0.51
CA ILE A 26 -32.41 -29.28 -0.43
C ILE A 26 -31.28 -28.87 0.53
N LYS A 27 -31.07 -29.59 1.63
CA LYS A 27 -29.93 -29.37 2.53
C LYS A 27 -28.60 -29.66 1.82
N GLU A 28 -28.51 -30.73 1.04
CA GLU A 28 -27.32 -31.07 0.28
C GLU A 28 -26.98 -29.99 -0.74
N ILE A 29 -27.98 -29.52 -1.50
CA ILE A 29 -27.84 -28.43 -2.47
C ILE A 29 -27.41 -27.12 -1.77
N ASP A 30 -28.04 -26.74 -0.64
CA ASP A 30 -27.64 -25.53 0.10
C ASP A 30 -26.20 -25.63 0.64
N LEU A 31 -25.79 -26.82 1.11
CA LEU A 31 -24.42 -27.06 1.57
C LEU A 31 -23.41 -26.97 0.43
N GLU A 32 -23.72 -27.55 -0.73
CA GLU A 32 -22.85 -27.51 -1.90
C GLU A 32 -22.74 -26.10 -2.46
N ALA A 33 -23.87 -25.38 -2.60
CA ALA A 33 -23.89 -23.99 -3.03
C ALA A 33 -23.09 -23.08 -2.08
N ARG A 34 -23.15 -23.30 -0.77
CA ARG A 34 -22.32 -22.57 0.21
C ARG A 34 -20.84 -22.86 0.04
N LYS A 35 -20.48 -24.13 -0.15
CA LYS A 35 -19.08 -24.53 -0.38
C LYS A 35 -18.54 -23.87 -1.64
N GLU A 36 -19.28 -23.95 -2.74
CA GLU A 36 -18.89 -23.34 -4.01
C GLU A 36 -18.77 -21.81 -3.89
N ALA A 37 -19.72 -21.16 -3.21
CA ALA A 37 -19.64 -19.72 -2.95
C ALA A 37 -18.41 -19.33 -2.12
N ILE A 38 -18.03 -20.15 -1.13
CA ILE A 38 -16.81 -19.95 -0.34
C ILE A 38 -15.58 -20.11 -1.24
N THR A 39 -15.47 -21.21 -1.99
CA THR A 39 -14.34 -21.45 -2.89
C THR A 39 -14.16 -20.31 -3.90
N ILE A 40 -15.24 -19.87 -4.56
CA ILE A 40 -15.19 -18.73 -5.49
C ILE A 40 -14.77 -17.44 -4.80
N SER A 41 -15.26 -17.21 -3.57
CA SER A 41 -14.87 -16.05 -2.78
C SER A 41 -13.40 -16.08 -2.40
N GLU A 42 -12.88 -17.24 -1.98
CA GLU A 42 -11.48 -17.45 -1.63
C GLU A 42 -10.57 -17.22 -2.83
N GLU A 43 -10.85 -17.84 -3.98
CA GLU A 43 -10.07 -17.63 -5.21
C GLU A 43 -10.05 -16.16 -5.65
N ARG A 44 -11.21 -15.49 -5.61
CA ARG A 44 -11.30 -14.06 -5.95
C ARG A 44 -10.54 -13.18 -4.95
N PHE A 45 -10.61 -13.53 -3.67
CA PHE A 45 -9.92 -12.81 -2.61
C PHE A 45 -8.40 -12.97 -2.75
N GLU A 46 -7.91 -14.20 -2.92
CA GLU A 46 -6.49 -14.49 -3.13
C GLU A 46 -5.94 -13.77 -4.37
N ARG A 47 -6.68 -13.81 -5.49
CA ARG A 47 -6.27 -13.10 -6.71
C ARG A 47 -6.18 -11.59 -6.48
N ARG A 48 -7.21 -10.98 -5.89
CA ARG A 48 -7.21 -9.53 -5.59
C ARG A 48 -6.11 -9.17 -4.60
N LEU A 49 -5.88 -10.00 -3.58
CA LEU A 49 -4.84 -9.78 -2.60
C LEU A 49 -3.45 -9.83 -3.25
N ALA A 50 -3.20 -10.80 -4.13
CA ALA A 50 -1.95 -10.88 -4.89
C ALA A 50 -1.74 -9.66 -5.80
N GLU A 51 -2.79 -9.20 -6.49
CA GLU A 51 -2.76 -8.00 -7.32
C GLU A 51 -2.44 -6.73 -6.50
N GLU A 52 -3.14 -6.52 -5.39
CA GLU A 52 -2.92 -5.35 -4.51
C GLU A 52 -1.54 -5.39 -3.84
N MET A 53 -1.08 -6.56 -3.40
CA MET A 53 0.29 -6.73 -2.88
C MET A 53 1.35 -6.41 -3.95
N GLY A 54 1.08 -6.79 -5.20
CA GLY A 54 1.92 -6.42 -6.34
C GLY A 54 1.99 -4.92 -6.55
N LYS A 55 0.84 -4.23 -6.58
CA LYS A 55 0.75 -2.77 -6.72
C LYS A 55 1.48 -2.05 -5.59
N VAL A 56 1.19 -2.41 -4.34
CA VAL A 56 1.86 -1.82 -3.16
C VAL A 56 3.38 -1.99 -3.24
N ARG A 57 3.87 -3.17 -3.65
CA ARG A 57 5.30 -3.39 -3.83
C ARG A 57 5.90 -2.49 -4.90
N THR A 58 5.21 -2.28 -6.01
CA THR A 58 5.66 -1.37 -7.07
C THR A 58 5.64 0.09 -6.64
N GLU A 59 4.60 0.54 -5.95
CA GLU A 59 4.49 1.91 -5.42
C GLU A 59 5.60 2.20 -4.41
N ILE A 60 5.88 1.26 -3.50
CA ILE A 60 6.99 1.38 -2.53
C ILE A 60 8.34 1.47 -3.25
N ALA A 61 8.57 0.65 -4.29
CA ALA A 61 9.81 0.68 -5.04
C ALA A 61 10.00 2.02 -5.77
N THR A 62 8.94 2.54 -6.40
CA THR A 62 8.93 3.84 -7.06
C THR A 62 9.18 4.98 -6.06
N ALA A 63 8.41 5.03 -4.97
CA ALA A 63 8.58 6.05 -3.93
C ALA A 63 9.99 6.05 -3.33
N LYS A 64 10.58 4.86 -3.09
CA LYS A 64 11.97 4.75 -2.63
C LYS A 64 12.96 5.30 -3.65
N SER A 65 12.75 5.04 -4.94
CA SER A 65 13.61 5.55 -6.01
C SER A 65 13.52 7.07 -6.14
N GLU A 66 12.31 7.62 -6.09
CA GLU A 66 12.06 9.06 -6.12
C GLU A 66 12.70 9.75 -4.92
N LEU A 67 12.50 9.23 -3.70
CA LEU A 67 13.13 9.77 -2.49
C LEU A 67 14.65 9.74 -2.56
N LYS A 68 15.25 8.64 -3.06
CA LYS A 68 16.70 8.56 -3.24
C LYS A 68 17.20 9.65 -4.19
N THR A 69 16.50 9.84 -5.30
CA THR A 69 16.84 10.85 -6.31
C THR A 69 16.71 12.26 -5.75
N GLU A 70 15.65 12.54 -4.99
CA GLU A 70 15.43 13.84 -4.36
C GLU A 70 16.47 14.13 -3.27
N ILE A 71 16.86 13.13 -2.47
CA ILE A 71 17.96 13.26 -1.49
C ILE A 71 19.28 13.57 -2.20
N GLU A 72 19.62 12.86 -3.28
CA GLU A 72 20.83 13.12 -4.05
C GLU A 72 20.84 14.52 -4.66
N ARG A 73 19.70 14.97 -5.20
CA ARG A 73 19.50 16.32 -5.72
C ARG A 73 19.69 17.38 -4.63
N ASN A 74 18.99 17.25 -3.51
CA ASN A 74 19.07 18.20 -2.39
C ASN A 74 20.48 18.24 -1.79
N LYS A 75 21.16 17.09 -1.69
CA LYS A 75 22.55 17.03 -1.25
C LYS A 75 23.47 17.77 -2.21
N SER A 76 23.32 17.57 -3.51
CA SER A 76 24.09 18.28 -4.55
C SER A 76 23.87 19.79 -4.50
N GLU A 77 22.62 20.23 -4.38
CA GLU A 77 22.27 21.64 -4.25
C GLU A 77 22.85 22.25 -2.98
N THR A 78 22.72 21.56 -1.84
CA THR A 78 23.30 22.01 -0.57
C THR A 78 24.82 22.17 -0.69
N LEU A 79 25.52 21.21 -1.30
CA LEU A 79 26.96 21.30 -1.52
C LEU A 79 27.35 22.48 -2.42
N LYS A 80 26.61 22.75 -3.49
CA LYS A 80 26.84 23.92 -4.36
C LYS A 80 26.70 25.23 -3.57
N TRP A 81 25.65 25.35 -2.76
CA TRP A 81 25.43 26.53 -1.92
C TRP A 81 26.51 26.70 -0.85
N MET A 82 27.00 25.60 -0.26
CA MET A 82 28.15 25.66 0.64
C MET A 82 29.36 26.29 -0.05
N PHE A 83 29.72 25.89 -1.29
CA PHE A 83 30.87 26.48 -1.98
C PHE A 83 30.73 27.99 -2.22
N ILE A 84 29.55 28.44 -2.69
CA ILE A 84 29.29 29.88 -2.91
C ILE A 84 29.43 30.65 -1.60
N PHE A 85 28.87 30.11 -0.52
CA PHE A 85 28.97 30.69 0.80
C PHE A 85 30.42 30.77 1.30
N TRP A 86 31.18 29.67 1.18
CA TRP A 86 32.58 29.61 1.60
C TRP A 86 33.47 30.60 0.84
N ILE A 87 33.26 30.77 -0.48
CA ILE A 87 33.98 31.79 -1.27
C ILE A 87 33.67 33.20 -0.74
N GLY A 88 32.41 33.47 -0.41
CA GLY A 88 32.01 34.73 0.22
C GLY A 88 32.72 34.97 1.56
N GLN A 89 32.78 33.95 2.42
CA GLN A 89 33.50 34.05 3.70
C GLN A 89 35.00 34.34 3.50
N ILE A 90 35.67 33.65 2.56
CA ILE A 90 37.08 33.87 2.26
C ILE A 90 37.31 35.30 1.75
N ALA A 91 36.44 35.82 0.87
CA ALA A 91 36.54 37.18 0.36
C ALA A 91 36.42 38.23 1.47
N VAL A 92 35.46 38.05 2.39
CA VAL A 92 35.28 38.93 3.56
C VAL A 92 36.50 38.88 4.48
N LEU A 93 36.99 37.69 4.85
CA LEU A 93 38.17 37.53 5.68
C LEU A 93 39.41 38.14 5.04
N SER A 94 39.60 37.92 3.74
CA SER A 94 40.71 38.50 2.96
C SER A 94 40.64 40.02 2.95
N GLY A 95 39.44 40.59 2.80
CA GLY A 95 39.22 42.03 2.89
C GLY A 95 39.57 42.60 4.26
N ILE A 96 39.17 41.94 5.34
CA ILE A 96 39.49 42.35 6.72
C ILE A 96 41.00 42.29 6.97
N ILE A 97 41.67 41.19 6.58
CA ILE A 97 43.11 41.05 6.74
C ILE A 97 43.85 42.13 5.94
N PHE A 98 43.43 42.38 4.70
CA PHE A 98 44.02 43.41 3.85
C PHE A 98 43.89 44.81 4.45
N THR A 99 42.73 45.18 4.98
CA THR A 99 42.54 46.49 5.63
C THR A 99 43.35 46.62 6.91
N MET A 100 43.47 45.56 7.72
CA MET A 100 44.32 45.57 8.92
C MET A 100 45.81 45.70 8.57
N LEU A 101 46.32 44.94 7.58
CA LEU A 101 47.72 45.05 7.13
C LEU A 101 48.01 46.44 6.58
N LYS A 102 47.11 47.00 5.75
CA LYS A 102 47.26 48.36 5.22
C LYS A 102 47.29 49.42 6.33
N LEU A 103 46.56 49.22 7.43
CA LEU A 103 46.60 50.13 8.57
C LEU A 103 47.93 50.00 9.33
N TYR A 104 48.38 48.77 9.59
CA TYR A 104 49.60 48.49 10.35
C TYR A 104 50.88 48.98 9.66
N PHE A 105 50.98 48.88 8.34
CA PHE A 105 52.15 49.34 7.57
C PHE A 105 52.10 50.82 7.16
N ARG A 106 51.07 51.57 7.62
CA ARG A 106 50.92 53.00 7.30
C ARG A 106 51.38 53.93 8.42
N ASP A 107 51.82 53.37 9.54
CA ASP A 107 52.64 54.03 10.58
C ASP A 107 54.13 53.65 10.39
#